data_AF-A0A2U1S336-F1
#
_entry.id   AF-A0A2U1S336-F1
#
_cell.length_a   1.000
_cell.length_b   1.000
_cell.length_c   1.000
_cell.angle_alpha   90.00
_cell.angle_beta   90.00
_cell.angle_gamma   90.00
#
_symmetry.space_group_name_H-M   'P 1'
#
loop_
_entity.id
_entity.type
_entity.pdbx_description
1 polymer ?
#
loop_
_entity_poly.entity_id
_entity_poly.type
_entity_poly.pdbx_seq_one_letter_code
_entity_poly.pdbx_strand_id
1 'polypeptide(L)'
;MTRERRTVVRYTGNELQALVSFGWADSHLGDEWLVLAVWLSGGWTATTVIDRSAILIRGPDGARFPLLSQQAFREAYPDVLTALGAVDFSYPPGRGFTGDRRPCSRWFLAGPLETFAYNTIDVSPFQFCSGPLVFLAPGGVQPGEWTLEIDLQESKVRIPFVLGKEARPGG
;
A
#
# COMPACT_ATOMS: atom_id res chain seq x y z
N MET A 1 -15.43 -6.58 3.99
CA MET A 1 -14.72 -5.50 3.27
C MET A 1 -15.74 -4.56 2.66
N THR A 2 -15.70 -3.28 3.01
CA THR A 2 -16.56 -2.24 2.41
C THR A 2 -15.72 -1.48 1.38
N ARG A 3 -16.18 -1.35 0.13
CA ARG A 3 -15.47 -0.66 -0.97
C ARG A 3 -15.99 0.79 -1.06
N GLU A 4 -15.20 1.76 -0.63
CA GLU A 4 -15.62 3.17 -0.45
C GLU A 4 -15.40 4.06 -1.69
N ARG A 5 -14.46 3.68 -2.59
CA ARG A 5 -14.31 4.16 -3.98
C ARG A 5 -13.98 2.95 -4.86
N ARG A 6 -14.19 3.01 -6.19
CA ARG A 6 -13.94 1.86 -7.09
C ARG A 6 -12.57 1.20 -6.86
N THR A 7 -11.57 2.00 -6.49
CA THR A 7 -10.16 1.61 -6.35
C THR A 7 -9.58 1.76 -4.94
N VAL A 8 -10.42 1.79 -3.89
CA VAL A 8 -9.95 1.83 -2.48
C VAL A 8 -10.53 0.65 -1.69
N VAL A 9 -9.66 -0.07 -1.01
CA VAL A 9 -9.99 -1.18 -0.10
C VAL A 9 -9.68 -0.80 1.34
N ARG A 10 -10.61 -1.13 2.24
CA ARG A 10 -10.45 -1.01 3.69
C ARG A 10 -10.24 -2.39 4.31
N TYR A 11 -9.21 -2.49 5.15
CA TYR A 11 -8.92 -3.63 6.00
C TYR A 11 -9.00 -3.22 7.48
N THR A 12 -9.58 -4.10 8.29
CA THR A 12 -9.68 -3.93 9.75
C THR A 12 -9.38 -5.28 10.40
N GLY A 13 -8.26 -5.34 11.11
CA GLY A 13 -7.85 -6.48 11.92
C GLY A 13 -7.56 -6.06 13.37
N ASN A 14 -7.14 -7.03 14.18
CA ASN A 14 -6.87 -6.82 15.61
C ASN A 14 -5.61 -5.97 15.85
N GLU A 15 -4.56 -6.19 15.04
CA GLU A 15 -3.27 -5.49 15.13
C GLU A 15 -3.14 -4.34 14.13
N LEU A 16 -3.85 -4.39 13.00
CA LEU A 16 -3.69 -3.42 11.92
C LEU A 16 -5.01 -3.01 11.31
N GLN A 17 -5.14 -1.72 11.03
CA GLN A 17 -6.11 -1.16 10.10
C GLN A 17 -5.36 -0.59 8.90
N ALA A 18 -5.89 -0.81 7.71
CA ALA A 18 -5.29 -0.31 6.49
C ALA A 18 -6.33 0.23 5.51
N LEU A 19 -5.95 1.29 4.81
CA LEU A 19 -6.57 1.72 3.57
C LEU A 19 -5.56 1.55 2.45
N VAL A 20 -6.00 0.94 1.35
CA VAL A 20 -5.17 0.67 0.18
C VAL A 20 -5.88 1.25 -1.04
N SER A 21 -5.28 2.27 -1.64
CA SER A 21 -5.68 2.82 -2.93
C SER A 21 -4.81 2.19 -4.02
N PHE A 22 -5.47 1.56 -4.99
CA PHE A 22 -4.85 0.85 -6.10
C PHE A 22 -5.18 1.47 -7.46
N GLY A 23 -5.68 2.71 -7.49
CA GLY A 23 -6.16 3.34 -8.73
C GLY A 23 -5.06 3.60 -9.77
N TRP A 24 -3.83 3.86 -9.33
CA TRP A 24 -2.71 3.98 -10.24
C TRP A 24 -2.41 2.62 -10.90
N ALA A 25 -2.24 1.56 -10.10
CA ALA A 25 -2.02 0.21 -10.60
C ALA A 25 -3.14 -0.29 -11.55
N ASP A 26 -4.41 0.06 -11.27
CA ASP A 26 -5.56 -0.31 -12.11
C ASP A 26 -5.55 0.37 -13.49
N SER A 27 -4.93 1.55 -13.60
CA SER A 27 -4.84 2.32 -14.84
C SER A 27 -3.56 2.05 -15.65
N HIS A 28 -2.63 1.26 -15.11
CA HIS A 28 -1.31 0.99 -15.69
C HIS A 28 -1.07 -0.52 -15.83
N LEU A 29 -2.08 -1.26 -16.30
CA LEU A 29 -1.94 -2.67 -16.63
C LEU A 29 -0.90 -2.85 -17.75
N GLY A 30 -0.03 -3.84 -17.59
CA GLY A 30 1.10 -4.11 -18.49
C GLY A 30 2.41 -3.43 -18.10
N ASP A 31 2.39 -2.36 -17.31
CA ASP A 31 3.60 -1.74 -16.78
C ASP A 31 4.28 -2.64 -15.75
N GLU A 32 5.60 -2.58 -15.64
CA GLU A 32 6.35 -3.41 -14.69
C GLU A 32 6.25 -2.91 -13.23
N TRP A 33 5.80 -1.68 -13.05
CA TRP A 33 5.66 -1.07 -11.73
C TRP A 33 4.24 -1.24 -11.21
N LEU A 34 4.13 -1.63 -9.96
CA LEU A 34 2.88 -1.61 -9.22
C LEU A 34 3.03 -0.67 -8.03
N VAL A 35 2.28 0.44 -8.06
CA VAL A 35 2.32 1.47 -7.00
C VAL A 35 0.97 1.54 -6.28
N LEU A 36 1.01 1.41 -4.96
CA LEU A 36 -0.14 1.57 -4.07
C LEU A 36 0.06 2.79 -3.18
N ALA A 37 -0.99 3.59 -2.99
CA ALA A 37 -1.05 4.54 -1.89
C ALA A 37 -1.70 3.87 -0.69
N VAL A 38 -1.02 3.88 0.46
CA VAL A 38 -1.50 3.19 1.65
C VAL A 38 -1.50 4.09 2.87
N TRP A 39 -2.45 3.81 3.76
CA TRP A 39 -2.52 4.34 5.11
C TRP A 39 -2.58 3.15 6.06
N LEU A 40 -1.65 3.11 7.01
CA LEU A 40 -1.49 2.03 7.97
C LEU A 40 -1.67 2.61 9.36
N SER A 41 -2.47 1.96 10.18
CA SER A 41 -2.67 2.40 11.56
C SER A 41 -2.86 1.20 12.47
N GLY A 42 -2.51 1.35 13.75
CA GLY A 42 -2.62 0.26 14.70
C GLY A 42 -4.07 -0.20 14.84
N GLY A 43 -4.21 -1.46 15.24
CA GLY A 43 -5.48 -2.05 15.60
C GLY A 43 -6.04 -1.45 16.88
N TRP A 44 -6.87 -2.19 17.62
CA TRP A 44 -7.58 -1.62 18.76
C TRP A 44 -6.77 -1.64 20.07
N THR A 45 -5.83 -2.57 20.20
CA THR A 45 -5.29 -2.96 21.51
C THR A 45 -3.79 -2.73 21.69
N ALA A 46 -3.04 -2.46 20.62
CA ALA A 46 -1.58 -2.37 20.70
C ALA A 46 -0.94 -1.47 19.64
N THR A 47 0.28 -1.04 19.93
CA THR A 47 1.23 -0.55 18.93
C THR A 47 1.76 -1.75 18.16
N THR A 48 1.74 -1.67 16.83
CA THR A 48 2.23 -2.69 15.92
C THR A 48 3.44 -2.14 15.18
N VAL A 49 4.55 -2.88 15.26
CA VAL A 49 5.76 -2.62 14.49
C VAL A 49 5.62 -3.33 13.15
N ILE A 50 5.86 -2.61 12.05
CA ILE A 50 5.82 -3.16 10.70
C ILE A 50 7.21 -3.02 10.09
N ASP A 51 7.81 -4.15 9.72
CA ASP A 51 9.07 -4.17 8.99
C ASP A 51 8.82 -4.09 7.47
N ARG A 52 9.66 -3.33 6.77
CA ARG A 52 9.61 -3.16 5.32
C ARG A 52 9.72 -4.51 4.59
N SER A 53 10.54 -5.42 5.11
CA SER A 53 10.75 -6.77 4.56
C SER A 53 9.56 -7.70 4.75
N ALA A 54 8.62 -7.36 5.64
CA ALA A 54 7.39 -8.12 5.84
C ALA A 54 6.29 -7.77 4.83
N ILE A 55 6.52 -6.77 3.97
CA ILE A 55 5.55 -6.28 2.99
C ILE A 55 5.86 -6.88 1.63
N LEU A 56 4.87 -7.56 1.06
CA LEU A 56 4.93 -8.08 -0.31
C LEU A 56 3.56 -7.99 -0.97
N ILE A 57 3.54 -8.10 -2.28
CA ILE A 57 2.32 -8.28 -3.03
C ILE A 57 2.33 -9.64 -3.74
N ARG A 58 1.19 -10.32 -3.72
CA ARG A 58 0.96 -11.56 -4.43
C ARG A 58 0.13 -11.30 -5.68
N GLY A 59 0.65 -11.72 -6.83
CA GLY A 59 -0.02 -11.62 -8.13
C GLY A 59 -1.09 -12.70 -8.35
N PRO A 60 -1.88 -12.59 -9.44
CA PRO A 60 -2.95 -13.53 -9.78
C PRO A 60 -2.45 -14.95 -10.07
N ASP A 61 -1.21 -15.07 -10.53
CA ASP A 61 -0.48 -16.32 -10.77
C ASP A 61 0.13 -16.92 -9.48
N GLY A 62 -0.02 -16.24 -8.36
CA GLY A 62 0.56 -16.62 -7.07
C GLY A 62 2.02 -16.19 -6.88
N ALA A 63 2.63 -15.53 -7.87
CA ALA A 63 3.96 -14.96 -7.73
C ALA A 63 3.99 -13.89 -6.63
N ARG A 64 5.13 -13.74 -5.95
CA ARG A 64 5.29 -12.81 -4.83
C ARG A 64 6.38 -11.80 -5.14
N PHE A 65 6.05 -10.53 -4.96
CA PHE A 65 6.95 -9.42 -5.22
C PHE A 65 7.16 -8.64 -3.92
N PRO A 66 8.38 -8.63 -3.35
CA PRO A 66 8.64 -7.88 -2.14
C PRO A 66 8.58 -6.37 -2.41
N LEU A 67 8.25 -5.60 -1.37
CA LEU A 67 8.42 -4.14 -1.41
C LEU A 67 9.88 -3.79 -1.72
N LEU A 68 10.11 -2.82 -2.60
CA LEU A 68 11.46 -2.43 -2.98
C LEU A 68 12.36 -2.11 -1.77
N SER A 69 13.64 -2.44 -1.92
CA SER A 69 14.69 -1.91 -1.06
C SER A 69 14.77 -0.39 -1.21
N GLN A 70 15.17 0.33 -0.17
CA GLN A 70 15.40 1.77 -0.29
C GLN A 70 16.44 2.08 -1.40
N GLN A 71 17.43 1.21 -1.56
CA GLN A 71 18.41 1.33 -2.64
C GLN A 71 17.76 1.12 -4.01
N ALA A 72 17.03 0.01 -4.19
CA ALA A 72 16.36 -0.31 -5.44
C ALA A 72 15.30 0.74 -5.81
N PHE A 73 14.62 1.31 -4.81
CA PHE A 73 13.69 2.41 -5.01
C PHE A 73 14.39 3.69 -5.48
N ARG A 74 15.59 4.01 -4.97
CA ARG A 74 16.37 5.15 -5.45
C ARG A 74 16.85 4.96 -6.88
N GLU A 75 17.25 3.74 -7.23
CA GLU A 75 17.66 3.38 -8.59
C GLU A 75 16.48 3.47 -9.56
N ALA A 76 15.32 2.96 -9.16
CA ALA A 76 14.07 3.00 -9.91
C ALA A 76 13.34 4.35 -9.87
N TYR A 77 13.82 5.31 -9.05
CA TYR A 77 13.10 6.55 -8.79
C TYR A 77 12.71 7.32 -10.06
N PRO A 78 13.58 7.46 -11.09
CA PRO A 78 13.21 8.12 -12.34
C PRO A 78 12.03 7.43 -13.04
N ASP A 79 11.95 6.10 -12.97
CA ASP A 79 10.93 5.31 -13.67
C ASP A 79 9.57 5.40 -12.97
N VAL A 80 9.57 5.50 -11.63
CA VAL A 80 8.33 5.58 -10.83
C VAL A 80 7.91 7.01 -10.49
N LEU A 81 8.68 8.03 -10.86
CA LEU A 81 8.42 9.43 -10.50
C LEU A 81 7.01 9.89 -10.91
N THR A 82 6.60 9.56 -12.14
CA THR A 82 5.26 9.89 -12.64
C THR A 82 4.18 9.22 -11.80
N ALA A 83 4.40 7.95 -11.41
CA ALA A 83 3.48 7.22 -10.54
C ALA A 83 3.36 7.89 -9.18
N LEU A 84 4.50 8.24 -8.57
CA LEU A 84 4.57 8.91 -7.26
C LEU A 84 3.88 10.28 -7.25
N GLY A 85 3.92 11.03 -8.35
CA GLY A 85 3.19 12.28 -8.49
C GLY A 85 1.68 12.11 -8.72
N ALA A 86 1.25 10.95 -9.22
CA ALA A 86 -0.14 10.65 -9.55
C ALA A 86 -0.90 9.88 -8.46
N VAL A 87 -0.21 9.24 -7.51
CA VAL A 87 -0.88 8.59 -6.39
C VAL A 87 -1.59 9.62 -5.50
N ASP A 88 -2.90 9.41 -5.34
CA ASP A 88 -3.74 10.28 -4.55
C ASP A 88 -3.58 10.00 -3.05
N PHE A 89 -2.82 10.85 -2.36
CA PHE A 89 -2.75 10.87 -0.89
C PHE A 89 -3.78 11.80 -0.23
N SER A 90 -4.66 12.46 -0.98
CA SER A 90 -5.66 13.40 -0.44
C SER A 90 -6.72 12.70 0.43
N TYR A 91 -6.73 11.37 0.45
CA TYR A 91 -7.61 10.54 1.28
C TYR A 91 -6.92 10.09 2.59
N PRO A 92 -6.66 10.98 3.57
CA PRO A 92 -7.20 10.67 4.90
C PRO A 92 -7.55 11.93 5.74
N PRO A 93 -8.84 12.22 5.99
CA PRO A 93 -9.14 12.97 7.22
C PRO A 93 -10.38 12.46 7.96
N GLY A 94 -10.20 12.07 9.23
CA GLY A 94 -11.24 11.79 10.23
C GLY A 94 -12.14 10.56 10.03
N ARG A 95 -12.34 10.08 8.79
CA ARG A 95 -13.20 8.92 8.46
C ARG A 95 -12.44 7.70 7.95
N GLY A 96 -11.15 7.87 7.63
CA GLY A 96 -10.32 6.79 7.11
C GLY A 96 -10.04 5.70 8.13
N PHE A 97 -10.13 6.02 9.41
CA PHE A 97 -10.13 5.08 10.52
C PHE A 97 -11.13 5.55 11.56
N THR A 98 -11.61 4.66 12.41
CA THR A 98 -12.38 5.08 13.60
C THR A 98 -11.44 5.84 14.57
N GLY A 99 -11.88 7.03 14.99
CA GLY A 99 -11.18 7.90 15.93
C GLY A 99 -10.19 8.89 15.29
N ASP A 100 -9.82 9.92 16.05
CA ASP A 100 -8.81 10.89 15.65
C ASP A 100 -7.41 10.25 15.74
N ARG A 101 -6.71 10.19 14.62
CA ARG A 101 -5.34 9.65 14.53
C ARG A 101 -4.38 10.70 14.02
N ARG A 102 -3.22 10.81 14.65
CA ARG A 102 -2.16 11.74 14.23
C ARG A 102 -1.34 11.10 13.10
N PRO A 103 -0.95 11.86 12.06
CA PRO A 103 -0.02 11.35 11.07
C PRO A 103 1.37 11.15 11.69
N CYS A 104 2.06 10.08 11.28
CA CYS A 104 3.46 9.85 11.59
C CYS A 104 4.36 10.42 10.50
N SER A 105 5.61 10.77 10.84
CA SER A 105 6.59 11.32 9.91
C SER A 105 7.56 10.27 9.35
N ARG A 106 7.25 8.97 9.49
CA ARG A 106 8.13 7.86 9.11
C ARG A 106 7.52 7.06 7.97
N TRP A 107 8.30 6.83 6.93
CA TRP A 107 7.90 5.97 5.81
C TRP A 107 9.04 5.09 5.30
N PHE A 108 8.67 4.01 4.61
CA PHE A 108 9.60 2.98 4.14
C PHE A 108 10.52 3.42 3.01
N LEU A 109 10.02 4.28 2.14
CA LEU A 109 10.67 4.71 0.90
C LEU A 109 10.85 6.22 0.94
N ALA A 110 12.05 6.68 0.60
CA ALA A 110 12.37 8.10 0.52
C ALA A 110 13.01 8.44 -0.82
N GLY A 111 12.48 9.44 -1.52
CA GLY A 111 13.03 9.97 -2.76
C GLY A 111 14.42 10.62 -2.58
N PRO A 112 15.09 11.01 -3.67
CA PRO A 112 16.43 11.60 -3.63
C PRO A 112 16.53 12.90 -2.81
N LEU A 113 15.44 13.68 -2.77
CA LEU A 113 15.36 14.95 -2.01
C LEU A 113 14.84 14.76 -0.59
N GLU A 114 14.42 13.55 -0.22
CA GLU A 114 13.86 13.22 1.09
C GLU A 114 14.96 12.65 2.00
N THR A 115 14.88 12.99 3.29
CA THR A 115 16.01 12.79 4.20
C THR A 115 16.12 11.37 4.75
N PHE A 116 15.00 10.76 5.16
CA PHE A 116 15.03 9.48 5.89
C PHE A 116 14.02 8.48 5.34
N ALA A 117 14.52 7.31 4.95
CA ALA A 117 13.74 6.09 4.78
C ALA A 117 13.93 5.21 6.02
N TYR A 118 12.87 4.53 6.43
CA TYR A 118 12.88 3.67 7.62
C TYR A 118 12.69 2.20 7.21
N ASN A 119 13.38 1.29 7.87
CA ASN A 119 13.09 -0.14 7.71
C ASN A 119 11.89 -0.59 8.55
N THR A 120 11.55 0.17 9.59
CA THR A 120 10.42 -0.12 10.46
C THR A 120 9.57 1.13 10.67
N ILE A 121 8.26 0.93 10.78
CA ILE A 121 7.33 1.95 11.26
C ILE A 121 6.53 1.40 12.44
N ASP A 122 6.15 2.30 13.34
CA ASP A 122 5.33 2.00 14.49
C ASP A 122 3.96 2.64 14.29
N VAL A 123 2.91 1.83 14.26
CA VAL A 123 1.53 2.31 14.14
C VAL A 123 0.74 1.95 15.38
N SER A 124 -0.13 2.84 15.83
CA SER A 124 -0.93 2.65 17.05
C SER A 124 -2.39 3.02 16.80
N PRO A 125 -3.31 2.73 17.72
CA PRO A 125 -4.71 3.14 17.58
C PRO A 125 -4.87 4.68 17.44
N PHE A 126 -3.85 5.45 17.83
CA PHE A 126 -3.85 6.92 17.84
C PHE A 126 -2.97 7.54 16.75
N GLN A 127 -2.25 6.73 15.97
CA GLN A 127 -1.30 7.19 14.96
C GLN A 127 -1.44 6.39 13.66
N PHE A 128 -1.41 7.07 12.52
CA PHE A 128 -1.32 6.43 11.23
C PHE A 128 -0.06 6.87 10.48
N CYS A 129 0.52 5.97 9.71
CA CYS A 129 1.60 6.23 8.77
C CYS A 129 1.06 6.07 7.35
N SER A 130 1.54 6.87 6.41
CA SER A 130 1.09 6.80 5.03
C SER A 130 2.20 7.10 4.05
N GLY A 131 2.10 6.50 2.88
CA GLY A 131 3.00 6.74 1.76
C GLY A 131 2.86 5.67 0.69
N PRO A 132 3.71 5.72 -0.34
CA PRO A 132 3.66 4.78 -1.45
C PRO A 132 4.29 3.43 -1.07
N LEU A 133 3.70 2.34 -1.55
CA LEU A 133 4.36 1.04 -1.67
C LEU A 133 4.62 0.80 -3.16
N VAL A 134 5.86 0.44 -3.48
CA VAL A 134 6.32 0.27 -4.86
C VAL A 134 6.86 -1.14 -5.02
N PHE A 135 6.34 -1.86 -6.00
CA PHE A 135 6.71 -3.23 -6.32
C PHE A 135 7.12 -3.31 -7.79
N LEU A 136 8.09 -4.16 -8.07
CA LEU A 136 8.45 -4.56 -9.42
C LEU A 136 7.80 -5.91 -9.72
N ALA A 137 6.97 -5.97 -10.76
CA ALA A 137 6.35 -7.18 -11.29
C ALA A 137 6.96 -7.48 -12.68
N PRO A 138 8.04 -8.28 -12.75
CA PRO A 138 8.65 -8.66 -14.02
C PRO A 138 7.61 -9.33 -14.93
N GLY A 139 7.48 -8.83 -16.16
CA GLY A 139 6.44 -9.28 -17.09
C GLY A 139 5.14 -8.48 -17.04
N GLY A 140 5.09 -7.42 -16.23
CA GLY A 140 4.02 -6.44 -16.21
C GLY A 140 2.85 -6.78 -15.29
N VAL A 141 2.17 -5.75 -14.79
CA VAL A 141 0.99 -5.87 -13.94
C VAL A 141 -0.18 -6.42 -14.74
N GLN A 142 -0.57 -7.66 -14.42
CA GLN A 142 -1.68 -8.37 -15.06
C GLN A 142 -3.05 -8.03 -14.44
N PRO A 143 -4.15 -8.07 -15.22
CA PRO A 143 -5.50 -8.02 -14.66
C PRO A 143 -5.77 -9.24 -13.77
N GLY A 144 -6.63 -9.07 -12.76
CA GLY A 144 -7.00 -10.16 -11.86
C GLY A 144 -6.94 -9.79 -10.37
N GLU A 145 -6.99 -10.80 -9.53
CA GLU A 145 -6.93 -10.63 -8.07
C GLU A 145 -5.48 -10.55 -7.61
N TRP A 146 -5.14 -9.43 -6.98
CA TRP A 146 -3.88 -9.19 -6.30
C TRP A 146 -4.10 -9.17 -4.78
N THR A 147 -3.08 -9.51 -4.00
CA THR A 147 -3.16 -9.44 -2.54
C THR A 147 -1.97 -8.68 -1.99
N LEU A 148 -2.21 -7.58 -1.27
CA LEU A 148 -1.19 -6.98 -0.42
C LEU A 148 -1.06 -7.84 0.85
N GLU A 149 0.14 -8.36 1.09
CA GLU A 149 0.45 -9.17 2.26
C GLU A 149 1.39 -8.40 3.20
N ILE A 150 1.05 -8.40 4.49
CA ILE A 150 1.89 -7.85 5.55
C ILE A 150 1.98 -8.91 6.65
N ASP A 151 3.17 -9.47 6.84
CA ASP A 151 3.43 -10.49 7.86
C ASP A 151 3.87 -9.82 9.17
N LEU A 152 2.93 -9.66 10.10
CA LEU A 152 3.19 -9.11 11.43
C LEU A 152 3.73 -10.20 12.36
N GLN A 153 4.24 -9.80 13.52
CA GLN A 153 4.79 -10.72 14.50
C GLN A 153 3.76 -11.75 14.99
N GLU A 154 2.51 -11.31 15.22
CA GLU A 154 1.45 -12.16 15.79
C GLU A 154 0.35 -12.51 14.78
N SER A 155 0.32 -11.85 13.61
CA SER A 155 -0.74 -12.06 12.61
C SER A 155 -0.29 -11.88 11.17
N LYS A 156 -1.12 -12.40 10.25
CA LYS A 156 -0.90 -12.28 8.80
C LYS A 156 -2.02 -11.44 8.20
N VAL A 157 -1.68 -10.26 7.73
CA VAL A 157 -2.63 -9.37 7.05
C VAL A 157 -2.62 -9.70 5.57
N ARG A 158 -3.81 -9.90 5.01
CA ARG A 158 -4.03 -10.21 3.59
C ARG A 158 -5.16 -9.31 3.08
N ILE A 159 -4.82 -8.41 2.16
CA ILE A 159 -5.73 -7.39 1.65
C ILE A 159 -5.91 -7.62 0.14
N PRO A 160 -6.97 -8.34 -0.28
CA PRO A 160 -7.22 -8.57 -1.69
C PRO A 160 -7.77 -7.31 -2.36
N PHE A 161 -7.36 -7.09 -3.61
CA PHE A 161 -7.90 -6.08 -4.52
C PHE A 161 -7.87 -6.62 -5.94
N VAL A 162 -8.71 -6.07 -6.82
CA VAL A 162 -8.87 -6.57 -8.19
C VAL A 162 -8.52 -5.47 -9.16
N LEU A 163 -7.58 -5.76 -10.07
CA LEU A 163 -7.19 -4.87 -11.16
C LEU A 163 -7.89 -5.28 -12.46
N GLY A 164 -8.21 -4.30 -13.31
CA GLY A 164 -8.83 -4.54 -14.63
C GLY A 164 -10.28 -4.98 -14.57
N LYS A 165 -10.96 -4.82 -13.42
CA LYS A 165 -12.39 -5.11 -13.33
C LYS A 165 -13.17 -3.95 -13.95
N GLU A 166 -13.44 -4.08 -15.25
CA GLU A 166 -14.28 -3.16 -16.00
C GLU A 166 -15.57 -2.86 -15.22
N ALA A 167 -15.88 -1.57 -15.07
CA ALA A 167 -17.22 -1.17 -14.67
C ALA A 167 -18.13 -1.52 -15.85
N ARG A 168 -18.77 -2.70 -15.79
CA ARG A 168 -19.79 -3.14 -16.74
C ARG A 168 -20.61 -1.93 -17.22
N PRO A 169 -20.53 -1.52 -18.50
CA PRO A 169 -21.39 -0.46 -19.00
C PRO A 169 -22.82 -1.01 -18.88
N GLY A 170 -23.65 -0.34 -18.07
CA GLY A 170 -25.08 -0.62 -18.03
C GLY A 170 -25.65 -0.37 -19.42
N GLY A 171 -26.29 -1.40 -19.98
CA GLY A 171 -27.02 -1.32 -21.24
C GLY A 171 -28.30 -0.52 -21.16
#